data_AF-A0A9X9M858-F1
#
_entry.id   AF-A0A9X9M858-F1
#
_cell.length_a   1.000
_cell.length_b   1.000
_cell.length_c   1.000
_cell.angle_alpha   90.00
_cell.angle_beta   90.00
_cell.angle_gamma   90.00
#
_symmetry.space_group_name_H-M   'P 1'
#
loop_
_entity.id
_entity.type
_entity.pdbx_description
1 polymer ?
#
loop_
_entity_poly.entity_id
_entity_poly.type
_entity_poly.pdbx_seq_one_letter_code
_entity_poly.pdbx_strand_id
1 'polypeptide(L)'
;MSYQTPLGTSMPHASCLDLWREKNDQLVRQAKVAQDSGLSLRRQQLAQDALEGFRGLLHSLRGLPAAVPVLPLELTVTCNLITLRASLAQGFTEDQAQDIQQGLERVLETQKQLGPRLECGLRELWDSVLHYSTLLLEVLPALHHLAGLQAAVWLSTDCLGDLTFLLQTLNGNQSEASENLLLLLKTWSPPAEESDAPLTLQDARGLRDILLTASAYRQGLQELITGSLPRALSSLQEAASGLCPRPVLVQVYTALGTCLRKMGNPQRALLYLAAALKGGSTWGPLLLEASRLYRQLGNTAAELESLELLVEALNVAHSSEAPQLLIEVELLLPRPHPASPLHCGTQSQAKYLLASRCLQVGRAEDAAEHYLDLLALVLDGSESKFFPPPSPPGPCMPEVFLEAAAALIQAGRAQDALTVCEELLSRTSSLLPKMPQMREDARKGTKESPHCPSWVSATYLLQGQAWVQLGAPKEAISEFSRCLELLFRTTPKDEEQGPASNGEKGCVSDVALQQLRAAALISRGLQWVAIGQDTKALQDFLLSVQMCPGNQDASFHLLQTLRRMDRRDEATTLWWRLKAQTELPQENAAWSLPLYLETYLDWIHSPDRETLLEEFQTSLPEPCDL
;
A
#
# COMPACT_ATOMS: atom_id res chain seq x y z
N MET A 1 18.20 7.36 -91.29
CA MET A 1 17.49 8.51 -90.71
C MET A 1 16.03 8.12 -90.52
N SER A 2 15.76 7.44 -89.42
CA SER A 2 14.44 7.01 -88.95
C SER A 2 14.03 7.95 -87.83
N TYR A 3 13.01 8.77 -88.04
CA TYR A 3 12.40 9.55 -86.96
C TYR A 3 11.37 8.65 -86.26
N GLN A 4 11.83 8.00 -85.19
CA GLN A 4 10.96 7.42 -84.16
C GLN A 4 10.41 8.57 -83.31
N THR A 5 9.10 8.77 -83.36
CA THR A 5 8.35 9.44 -82.30
C THR A 5 8.36 8.55 -81.06
N PRO A 6 8.77 9.04 -79.88
CA PRO A 6 8.70 8.25 -78.67
C PRO A 6 7.24 8.16 -78.23
N LEU A 7 6.70 6.94 -78.18
CA LEU A 7 5.51 6.61 -77.40
C LEU A 7 5.79 7.05 -75.96
N GLY A 8 5.10 8.10 -75.52
CA GLY A 8 5.08 8.50 -74.13
C GLY A 8 4.56 7.33 -73.29
N THR A 9 5.46 6.72 -72.52
CA THR A 9 5.11 5.89 -71.38
C THR A 9 4.39 6.79 -70.38
N SER A 10 3.07 6.81 -70.47
CA SER A 10 2.17 7.30 -69.43
C SER A 10 2.48 6.52 -68.16
N MET A 11 3.19 7.16 -67.21
CA MET A 11 3.21 6.68 -65.83
C MET A 11 1.75 6.63 -65.35
N PRO A 12 1.26 5.49 -64.82
CA PRO A 12 -0.09 5.44 -64.28
C PRO A 12 -0.21 6.52 -63.20
N HIS A 13 -1.15 7.45 -63.38
CA HIS A 13 -1.41 8.49 -62.40
C HIS A 13 -1.81 7.82 -61.08
N ALA A 14 -0.95 7.90 -60.06
CA ALA A 14 -1.24 7.40 -58.73
C ALA A 14 -2.56 8.01 -58.25
N SER A 15 -3.47 7.18 -57.75
CA SER A 15 -4.75 7.67 -57.24
C SER A 15 -4.50 8.53 -55.99
N CYS A 16 -5.42 9.44 -55.65
CA CYS A 16 -5.30 10.22 -54.41
C CYS A 16 -5.20 9.33 -53.16
N LEU A 17 -5.80 8.14 -53.19
CA LEU A 17 -5.71 7.16 -52.11
C LEU A 17 -4.31 6.56 -51.98
N ASP A 18 -3.60 6.33 -53.09
CA ASP A 18 -2.22 5.83 -53.08
C ASP A 18 -1.27 6.87 -52.48
N LEU A 19 -1.45 8.15 -52.84
CA LEU A 19 -0.67 9.27 -52.27
C LEU A 19 -0.93 9.45 -50.77
N TRP A 20 -2.17 9.30 -50.33
CA TRP A 20 -2.52 9.36 -48.91
C TRP A 20 -2.04 8.15 -48.12
N ARG A 21 -2.00 6.97 -48.73
CA ARG A 21 -1.36 5.77 -48.17
C ARG A 21 0.15 5.99 -47.98
N GLU A 22 0.84 6.49 -49.01
CA GLU A 22 2.28 6.79 -48.92
C GLU A 22 2.57 7.81 -47.82
N LYS A 23 1.70 8.83 -47.67
CA LYS A 23 1.80 9.80 -46.58
C LYS A 23 1.60 9.17 -45.20
N ASN A 24 0.62 8.27 -45.02
CA ASN A 24 0.48 7.51 -43.78
C ASN A 24 1.76 6.74 -43.46
N ASP A 25 2.28 6.00 -44.44
CA ASP A 25 3.46 5.16 -44.28
C ASP A 25 4.71 5.98 -43.94
N GLN A 26 4.85 7.17 -44.51
CA GLN A 26 5.91 8.11 -44.17
C GLN A 26 5.83 8.57 -42.71
N LEU A 27 4.64 8.96 -42.24
CA LEU A 27 4.43 9.41 -40.86
C LEU A 27 4.72 8.29 -39.86
N VAL A 28 4.30 7.05 -40.17
CA VAL A 28 4.58 5.87 -39.35
C VAL A 28 6.08 5.60 -39.26
N ARG A 29 6.80 5.66 -40.39
CA ARG A 29 8.27 5.48 -40.41
C ARG A 29 8.97 6.59 -39.61
N GLN A 30 8.52 7.83 -39.72
CA GLN A 30 9.06 8.95 -38.94
C GLN A 30 8.88 8.76 -37.44
N ALA A 31 7.70 8.32 -37.00
CA ALA A 31 7.44 8.02 -35.60
C ALA A 31 8.29 6.84 -35.08
N LYS A 32 8.45 5.77 -35.88
CA LYS A 32 9.34 4.63 -35.55
C LYS A 32 10.81 5.07 -35.42
N VAL A 33 11.30 5.92 -36.33
CA VAL A 33 12.66 6.48 -36.24
C VAL A 33 12.82 7.39 -35.01
N ALA A 34 11.78 8.13 -34.63
CA ALA A 34 11.80 8.97 -33.43
C ALA A 34 11.89 8.13 -32.14
N GLN A 35 11.27 6.94 -32.12
CA GLN A 35 11.36 5.99 -31.01
C GLN A 35 12.80 5.54 -30.76
N ASP A 36 13.57 5.28 -31.82
CA ASP A 36 14.98 4.85 -31.75
C ASP A 36 15.95 5.99 -31.39
N SER A 37 15.48 7.24 -31.40
CA SER A 37 16.31 8.40 -31.06
C SER A 37 16.45 8.57 -29.55
N GLY A 38 17.70 8.70 -29.07
CA GLY A 38 18.01 8.81 -27.62
C GLY A 38 17.77 10.19 -26.99
N LEU A 39 17.33 11.19 -27.76
CA LEU A 39 17.09 12.56 -27.27
C LEU A 39 15.60 12.80 -27.02
N SER A 40 15.19 12.91 -25.76
CA SER A 40 13.78 13.05 -25.32
C SER A 40 13.03 14.20 -25.99
N LEU A 41 13.67 15.39 -26.11
CA LEU A 41 13.06 16.57 -26.72
C LEU A 41 12.79 16.39 -28.23
N ARG A 42 13.76 15.81 -28.95
CA ARG A 42 13.65 15.57 -30.39
C ARG A 42 12.60 14.49 -30.69
N ARG A 43 12.52 13.46 -29.85
CA ARG A 43 11.46 12.44 -29.91
C ARG A 43 10.08 13.06 -29.76
N GLN A 44 9.91 13.94 -28.77
CA GLN A 44 8.62 14.60 -28.51
C GLN A 44 8.20 15.51 -29.66
N GLN A 45 9.12 16.28 -30.24
CA GLN A 45 8.87 17.14 -31.40
C GLN A 45 8.44 16.34 -32.63
N LEU A 46 9.20 15.30 -33.00
CA LEU A 46 8.87 14.46 -34.16
C LEU A 46 7.53 13.71 -33.98
N ALA A 47 7.20 13.32 -32.75
CA ALA A 47 5.91 12.72 -32.44
C ALA A 47 4.75 13.72 -32.53
N GLN A 48 4.96 14.98 -32.12
CA GLN A 48 3.98 16.05 -32.31
C GLN A 48 3.76 16.35 -33.79
N ASP A 49 4.83 16.47 -34.58
CA ASP A 49 4.76 16.67 -36.03
C ASP A 49 3.99 15.53 -36.72
N ALA A 50 4.27 14.28 -36.33
CA ALA A 50 3.57 13.12 -36.85
C ALA A 50 2.08 13.12 -36.47
N LEU A 51 1.75 13.53 -35.24
CA LEU A 51 0.37 13.64 -34.75
C LEU A 51 -0.42 14.69 -35.54
N GLU A 52 0.16 15.86 -35.80
CA GLU A 52 -0.44 16.89 -36.66
C GLU A 52 -0.62 16.39 -38.10
N GLY A 53 0.39 15.67 -38.60
CA GLY A 53 0.34 15.02 -39.91
C GLY A 53 -0.82 14.03 -40.05
N PHE A 54 -1.04 13.17 -39.05
CA PHE A 54 -2.16 12.23 -39.01
C PHE A 54 -3.51 12.96 -38.90
N ARG A 55 -3.63 14.02 -38.09
CA ARG A 55 -4.86 14.84 -38.01
C ARG A 55 -5.22 15.44 -39.37
N GLY A 56 -4.24 16.03 -40.07
CA GLY A 56 -4.47 16.62 -41.39
C GLY A 56 -4.85 15.57 -42.45
N LEU A 57 -4.24 14.39 -42.39
CA LEU A 57 -4.58 13.27 -43.28
C LEU A 57 -5.99 12.74 -43.02
N LEU A 58 -6.36 12.55 -41.75
CA LEU A 58 -7.69 12.09 -41.35
C LEU A 58 -8.78 13.07 -41.76
N HIS A 59 -8.54 14.38 -41.62
CA HIS A 59 -9.47 15.41 -42.08
C HIS A 59 -9.70 15.33 -43.60
N SER A 60 -8.65 15.06 -44.37
CA SER A 60 -8.75 14.92 -45.83
C SER A 60 -9.53 13.66 -46.23
N LEU A 61 -9.30 12.54 -45.54
CA LEU A 61 -10.01 11.27 -45.77
C LEU A 61 -11.49 11.35 -45.41
N ARG A 62 -11.83 12.00 -44.29
CA ARG A 62 -13.22 12.22 -43.85
C ARG A 62 -14.01 13.15 -44.76
N GLY A 63 -13.34 13.93 -45.62
CA GLY A 63 -13.97 14.69 -46.69
C GLY A 63 -14.53 13.83 -47.84
N LEU A 64 -14.12 12.55 -47.93
CA LEU A 64 -14.66 11.60 -48.89
C LEU A 64 -15.92 10.89 -48.38
N PRO A 65 -16.84 10.48 -49.28
CA PRO A 65 -17.97 9.65 -48.89
C PRO A 65 -17.48 8.33 -48.27
N ALA A 66 -18.18 7.84 -47.25
CA ALA A 66 -17.89 6.54 -46.65
C ALA A 66 -18.08 5.44 -47.71
N ALA A 67 -16.97 4.88 -48.18
CA ALA A 67 -16.95 3.84 -49.21
C ALA A 67 -15.91 2.79 -48.85
N VAL A 68 -16.21 1.53 -49.16
CA VAL A 68 -15.38 0.36 -48.86
C VAL A 68 -13.89 0.53 -49.18
N PRO A 69 -13.47 1.06 -50.36
CA PRO A 69 -12.04 1.22 -50.66
C PRO A 69 -11.32 2.31 -49.83
N VAL A 70 -12.06 3.23 -49.22
CA VAL A 70 -11.50 4.35 -48.42
C VAL A 70 -11.35 3.96 -46.95
N LEU A 71 -12.28 3.14 -46.44
CA LEU A 71 -12.38 2.81 -45.01
C LEU A 71 -11.15 2.13 -44.41
N PRO A 72 -10.48 1.15 -45.06
CA PRO A 72 -9.28 0.52 -44.49
C PRO A 72 -8.18 1.54 -44.18
N LEU A 73 -7.95 2.50 -45.07
CA LEU A 73 -6.96 3.56 -44.87
C LEU A 73 -7.41 4.56 -43.80
N GLU A 74 -8.67 4.99 -43.83
CA GLU A 74 -9.23 5.92 -42.84
C GLU A 74 -9.17 5.36 -41.41
N LEU A 75 -9.58 4.11 -41.21
CA LEU A 75 -9.53 3.44 -39.91
C LEU A 75 -8.09 3.21 -39.46
N THR A 76 -7.17 2.87 -40.36
CA THR A 76 -5.75 2.70 -40.03
C THR A 76 -5.11 4.01 -39.56
N VAL A 77 -5.38 5.12 -40.26
CA VAL A 77 -4.93 6.46 -39.86
C VAL A 77 -5.52 6.85 -38.50
N THR A 78 -6.79 6.51 -38.26
CA THR A 78 -7.46 6.71 -36.96
C THR A 78 -6.77 5.93 -35.85
N CYS A 79 -6.43 4.65 -36.07
CA CYS A 79 -5.72 3.82 -35.11
C CYS A 79 -4.32 4.36 -34.79
N ASN A 80 -3.57 4.79 -35.81
CA ASN A 80 -2.26 5.41 -35.65
C ASN A 80 -2.35 6.71 -34.82
N LEU A 81 -3.35 7.55 -35.11
CA LEU A 81 -3.60 8.79 -34.39
C LEU A 81 -3.92 8.55 -32.91
N ILE A 82 -4.80 7.58 -32.60
CA ILE A 82 -5.18 7.21 -31.23
C ILE A 82 -3.97 6.69 -30.46
N THR A 83 -3.19 5.77 -31.06
CA THR A 83 -1.99 5.18 -30.46
C THR A 83 -0.99 6.24 -30.05
N LEU A 84 -0.65 7.15 -30.99
CA LEU A 84 0.33 8.20 -30.74
C LEU A 84 -0.17 9.23 -29.71
N ARG A 85 -1.47 9.59 -29.78
CA ARG A 85 -2.08 10.54 -28.83
C ARG A 85 -2.10 9.96 -27.41
N ALA A 86 -2.53 8.71 -27.24
CA ALA A 86 -2.55 8.05 -25.93
C ALA A 86 -1.15 7.95 -25.33
N SER A 87 -0.16 7.60 -26.14
CA SER A 87 1.24 7.46 -25.72
C SER A 87 1.84 8.81 -25.28
N LEU A 88 1.59 9.89 -26.03
CA LEU A 88 2.05 11.24 -25.69
C LEU A 88 1.35 11.82 -24.46
N ALA A 89 0.07 11.51 -24.27
CA ALA A 89 -0.71 11.95 -23.12
C ALA A 89 -0.47 11.10 -21.86
N GLN A 90 0.25 9.97 -21.98
CA GLN A 90 0.42 8.98 -20.91
C GLN A 90 -0.91 8.49 -20.34
N GLY A 91 -1.89 8.29 -21.21
CA GLY A 91 -3.23 7.83 -20.85
C GLY A 91 -4.27 8.02 -21.95
N PHE A 92 -5.45 7.44 -21.74
CA PHE A 92 -6.61 7.65 -22.61
C PHE A 92 -7.49 8.79 -22.07
N THR A 93 -7.98 9.63 -22.98
CA THR A 93 -8.92 10.73 -22.73
C THR A 93 -10.22 10.50 -23.51
N GLU A 94 -11.25 11.31 -23.25
CA GLU A 94 -12.53 11.20 -23.95
C GLU A 94 -12.40 11.40 -25.47
N ASP A 95 -11.42 12.19 -25.90
CA ASP A 95 -11.14 12.44 -27.33
C ASP A 95 -10.84 11.15 -28.11
N GLN A 96 -10.10 10.19 -27.51
CA GLN A 96 -9.81 8.91 -28.18
C GLN A 96 -11.07 8.06 -28.33
N ALA A 97 -11.97 8.09 -27.34
CA ALA A 97 -13.25 7.37 -27.43
C ALA A 97 -14.15 7.97 -28.52
N GLN A 98 -14.15 9.30 -28.69
CA GLN A 98 -14.85 9.97 -29.78
C GLN A 98 -14.27 9.64 -31.15
N ASP A 99 -12.93 9.59 -31.27
CA ASP A 99 -12.27 9.18 -32.51
C ASP A 99 -12.65 7.74 -32.92
N ILE A 100 -12.79 6.82 -31.95
CA ILE A 100 -13.30 5.46 -32.19
C ILE A 100 -14.77 5.48 -32.62
N GLN A 101 -15.62 6.22 -31.89
CA GLN A 101 -17.05 6.35 -32.22
C GLN A 101 -17.25 6.82 -33.66
N GLN A 102 -16.54 7.88 -34.06
CA GLN A 102 -16.60 8.43 -35.42
C GLN A 102 -16.15 7.40 -36.46
N GLY A 103 -15.11 6.61 -36.17
CA GLY A 103 -14.68 5.51 -37.03
C GLY A 103 -15.77 4.45 -37.24
N LEU A 104 -16.50 4.08 -36.18
CA LEU A 104 -17.60 3.11 -36.26
C LEU A 104 -18.80 3.67 -37.03
N GLU A 105 -19.17 4.93 -36.79
CA GLU A 105 -20.23 5.61 -37.52
C GLU A 105 -19.94 5.65 -39.02
N ARG A 106 -18.69 5.94 -39.40
CA ARG A 106 -18.22 5.91 -40.79
C ARG A 106 -18.37 4.54 -41.46
N VAL A 107 -18.15 3.45 -40.72
CA VAL A 107 -18.40 2.10 -41.26
C VAL A 107 -19.90 1.87 -41.48
N LEU A 108 -20.75 2.32 -40.56
CA LEU A 108 -22.20 2.18 -40.69
C LEU A 108 -22.79 3.07 -41.79
N GLU A 109 -22.21 4.24 -42.08
CA GLU A 109 -22.63 5.14 -43.18
C GLU A 109 -22.56 4.49 -44.56
N THR A 110 -21.74 3.45 -44.73
CA THR A 110 -21.70 2.68 -45.99
C THR A 110 -23.01 1.93 -46.25
N GLN A 111 -23.82 1.70 -45.21
CA GLN A 111 -25.21 1.27 -45.36
C GLN A 111 -26.06 2.48 -45.72
N LYS A 112 -26.55 2.53 -46.96
CA LYS A 112 -27.46 3.58 -47.48
C LYS A 112 -28.84 3.66 -46.78
N GLN A 113 -29.00 3.17 -45.54
CA GLN A 113 -30.28 3.06 -44.83
C GLN A 113 -30.29 3.50 -43.36
N LEU A 114 -29.27 4.20 -42.85
CA LEU A 114 -29.35 4.76 -41.49
C LEU A 114 -29.87 6.19 -41.47
N GLY A 115 -31.06 6.38 -40.90
CA GLY A 115 -31.58 7.70 -40.49
C GLY A 115 -30.80 8.30 -39.31
N PRO A 116 -31.18 9.50 -38.82
CA PRO A 116 -30.42 10.24 -37.82
C PRO A 116 -30.41 9.48 -36.49
N ARG A 117 -29.27 8.87 -36.14
CA ARG A 117 -29.10 8.15 -34.87
C ARG A 117 -28.66 9.12 -33.79
N LEU A 118 -29.58 9.44 -32.88
CA LEU A 118 -29.28 10.04 -31.59
C LEU A 118 -28.66 8.98 -30.67
N GLU A 119 -27.53 9.31 -30.06
CA GLU A 119 -27.04 8.81 -28.76
C GLU A 119 -27.02 7.28 -28.55
N CYS A 120 -26.56 6.49 -29.53
CA CYS A 120 -26.22 5.08 -29.28
C CYS A 120 -24.90 4.98 -28.50
N GLY A 121 -24.86 4.16 -27.45
CA GLY A 121 -23.62 3.91 -26.72
C GLY A 121 -22.60 3.12 -27.55
N LEU A 122 -21.30 3.28 -27.26
CA LEU A 122 -20.20 2.58 -27.96
C LEU A 122 -20.42 1.05 -28.07
N ARG A 123 -21.00 0.44 -27.03
CA ARG A 123 -21.36 -0.99 -27.01
C ARG A 123 -22.30 -1.37 -28.17
N GLU A 124 -23.36 -0.59 -28.39
CA GLU A 124 -24.38 -0.86 -29.41
C GLU A 124 -23.85 -0.60 -30.83
N LEU A 125 -22.94 0.37 -30.96
CA LEU A 125 -22.24 0.66 -32.21
C LEU A 125 -21.35 -0.52 -32.62
N TRP A 126 -20.56 -1.06 -31.67
CA TRP A 126 -19.74 -2.25 -31.93
C TRP A 126 -20.57 -3.46 -32.32
N ASP A 127 -21.70 -3.70 -31.65
CA ASP A 127 -22.60 -4.80 -31.99
C ASP A 127 -23.14 -4.65 -33.43
N SER A 128 -23.59 -3.45 -33.79
CA SER A 128 -24.08 -3.13 -35.14
C SER A 128 -23.00 -3.28 -36.22
N VAL A 129 -21.78 -2.81 -35.95
CA VAL A 129 -20.65 -2.85 -36.90
C VAL A 129 -20.15 -4.28 -37.08
N LEU A 130 -20.00 -5.06 -36.00
CA LEU A 130 -19.48 -6.42 -36.09
C LEU A 130 -20.44 -7.36 -36.81
N HIS A 131 -21.75 -7.25 -36.53
CA HIS A 131 -22.77 -7.99 -37.29
C HIS A 131 -22.72 -7.68 -38.80
N TYR A 132 -22.43 -6.44 -39.17
CA TYR A 132 -22.34 -6.02 -40.58
C TYR A 132 -20.99 -6.35 -41.24
N SER A 133 -19.89 -6.20 -40.51
CA SER A 133 -18.51 -6.32 -41.03
C SER A 133 -18.10 -7.75 -41.39
N THR A 134 -18.84 -8.77 -40.91
CA THR A 134 -18.71 -10.14 -41.42
C THR A 134 -18.93 -10.25 -42.93
N LEU A 135 -19.55 -9.22 -43.55
CA LEU A 135 -19.78 -9.10 -44.99
C LEU A 135 -18.73 -8.23 -45.72
N LEU A 136 -17.81 -7.57 -45.00
CA LEU A 136 -16.80 -6.63 -45.50
C LEU A 136 -15.38 -7.05 -45.09
N LEU A 137 -14.88 -8.09 -45.76
CA LEU A 137 -13.61 -8.74 -45.43
C LEU A 137 -12.39 -7.79 -45.50
N GLU A 138 -12.43 -6.79 -46.39
CA GLU A 138 -11.36 -5.80 -46.58
C GLU A 138 -11.19 -4.84 -45.39
N VAL A 139 -12.26 -4.60 -44.62
CA VAL A 139 -12.28 -3.63 -43.50
C VAL A 139 -11.99 -4.33 -42.17
N LEU A 140 -12.10 -5.66 -42.14
CA LEU A 140 -11.98 -6.49 -40.94
C LEU A 140 -10.64 -6.31 -40.19
N PRO A 141 -9.46 -6.26 -40.85
CA PRO A 141 -8.20 -6.06 -40.12
C PRO A 141 -8.12 -4.71 -39.39
N ALA A 142 -8.55 -3.63 -40.04
CA ALA A 142 -8.58 -2.31 -39.45
C ALA A 142 -9.61 -2.20 -38.30
N LEU A 143 -10.73 -2.93 -38.40
CA LEU A 143 -11.72 -3.03 -37.33
C LEU A 143 -11.21 -3.81 -36.11
N HIS A 144 -10.48 -4.92 -36.30
CA HIS A 144 -9.85 -5.64 -35.20
C HIS A 144 -8.77 -4.79 -34.51
N HIS A 145 -8.03 -3.97 -35.26
CA HIS A 145 -7.11 -3.00 -34.68
C HIS A 145 -7.85 -1.96 -33.84
N LEU A 146 -8.90 -1.33 -34.41
CA LEU A 146 -9.73 -0.37 -33.68
C LEU A 146 -10.37 -0.98 -32.42
N ALA A 147 -10.79 -2.26 -32.49
CA ALA A 147 -11.32 -3.00 -31.36
C ALA A 147 -10.27 -3.24 -30.26
N GLY A 148 -9.00 -3.48 -30.63
CA GLY A 148 -7.89 -3.54 -29.68
C GLY A 148 -7.65 -2.22 -28.95
N LEU A 149 -7.78 -1.09 -29.66
CA LEU A 149 -7.68 0.23 -29.05
C LEU A 149 -8.88 0.55 -28.14
N GLN A 150 -10.10 0.19 -28.56
CA GLN A 150 -11.28 0.27 -27.69
C GLN A 150 -11.12 -0.57 -26.43
N ALA A 151 -10.58 -1.79 -26.58
CA ALA A 151 -10.32 -2.68 -25.47
C ALA A 151 -9.31 -2.09 -24.48
N ALA A 152 -8.27 -1.41 -25.00
CA ALA A 152 -7.30 -0.68 -24.19
C ALA A 152 -7.94 0.48 -23.41
N VAL A 153 -8.82 1.27 -24.06
CA VAL A 153 -9.60 2.33 -23.40
C VAL A 153 -10.43 1.75 -22.26
N TRP A 154 -11.26 0.75 -22.52
CA TRP A 154 -12.13 0.18 -21.49
C TRP A 154 -11.38 -0.54 -20.38
N LEU A 155 -10.22 -1.15 -20.68
CA LEU A 155 -9.36 -1.68 -19.64
C LEU A 155 -8.87 -0.51 -18.76
N SER A 156 -8.35 0.57 -19.33
CA SER A 156 -7.85 1.72 -18.56
C SER A 156 -8.92 2.43 -17.71
N THR A 157 -10.18 2.44 -18.16
CA THR A 157 -11.31 3.08 -17.46
C THR A 157 -12.11 2.13 -16.56
N ASP A 158 -11.66 0.89 -16.40
CA ASP A 158 -12.30 -0.17 -15.60
C ASP A 158 -13.71 -0.60 -16.08
N CYS A 159 -14.01 -0.39 -17.38
CA CYS A 159 -15.26 -0.82 -18.02
C CYS A 159 -15.20 -2.30 -18.45
N LEU A 160 -14.86 -3.21 -17.52
CA LEU A 160 -14.60 -4.62 -17.83
C LEU A 160 -15.81 -5.34 -18.45
N GLY A 161 -17.04 -4.95 -18.09
CA GLY A 161 -18.27 -5.53 -18.65
C GLY A 161 -18.48 -5.21 -20.13
N ASP A 162 -18.05 -4.03 -20.61
CA ASP A 162 -18.10 -3.66 -22.03
C ASP A 162 -17.00 -4.37 -22.83
N LEU A 163 -15.82 -4.50 -22.22
CA LEU A 163 -14.69 -5.23 -22.80
C LEU A 163 -15.02 -6.72 -23.02
N THR A 164 -15.56 -7.39 -22.01
CA THR A 164 -15.99 -8.80 -22.12
C THR A 164 -17.00 -8.99 -23.24
N PHE A 165 -17.98 -8.08 -23.35
CA PHE A 165 -18.99 -8.14 -24.40
C PHE A 165 -18.37 -8.00 -25.80
N LEU A 166 -17.49 -7.01 -26.02
CA LEU A 166 -16.83 -6.83 -27.31
C LEU A 166 -16.02 -8.05 -27.72
N LEU A 167 -15.27 -8.67 -26.79
CA LEU A 167 -14.49 -9.87 -27.08
C LEU A 167 -15.36 -11.09 -27.38
N GLN A 168 -16.52 -11.23 -26.71
CA GLN A 168 -17.50 -12.26 -27.04
C GLN A 168 -18.04 -12.09 -28.47
N THR A 169 -18.39 -10.86 -28.85
CA THR A 169 -18.86 -10.56 -30.21
C THR A 169 -17.77 -10.83 -31.26
N LEU A 170 -16.51 -10.52 -30.97
CA LEU A 170 -15.36 -10.77 -31.87
C LEU A 170 -15.02 -12.26 -32.02
N ASN A 171 -15.20 -13.07 -30.98
CA ASN A 171 -14.91 -14.51 -31.00
C ASN A 171 -16.08 -15.36 -31.53
N GLY A 172 -17.23 -14.74 -31.74
CA GLY A 172 -18.48 -15.41 -32.09
C GLY A 172 -19.15 -16.05 -30.88
N ASN A 173 -20.49 -16.01 -30.84
CA ASN A 173 -21.34 -16.48 -29.73
C ASN A 173 -21.23 -17.99 -29.37
N GLN A 174 -20.26 -18.73 -29.92
CA GLN A 174 -20.06 -20.17 -29.71
C GLN A 174 -19.12 -20.51 -28.53
N SER A 175 -18.41 -19.53 -27.98
CA SER A 175 -17.69 -19.73 -26.72
C SER A 175 -18.68 -19.64 -25.56
N GLU A 176 -19.15 -20.80 -25.06
CA GLU A 176 -20.03 -20.90 -23.90
C GLU A 176 -19.62 -19.89 -22.80
N ALA A 177 -20.46 -18.88 -22.58
CA ALA A 177 -20.58 -18.00 -21.41
C ALA A 177 -19.37 -17.89 -20.46
N SER A 178 -18.15 -17.77 -21.00
CA SER A 178 -16.98 -17.65 -20.15
C SER A 178 -16.89 -16.19 -19.76
N GLU A 179 -17.29 -15.88 -18.52
CA GLU A 179 -17.07 -14.58 -17.89
C GLU A 179 -15.57 -14.25 -17.72
N ASN A 180 -14.69 -15.22 -18.02
CA ASN A 180 -13.26 -15.08 -17.87
C ASN A 180 -12.63 -14.32 -19.05
N LEU A 181 -12.33 -13.04 -18.79
CA LEU A 181 -11.68 -12.10 -19.71
C LEU A 181 -10.38 -12.64 -20.35
N LEU A 182 -9.56 -13.35 -19.57
CA LEU A 182 -8.29 -13.91 -20.04
C LEU A 182 -8.50 -14.98 -21.12
N LEU A 183 -9.51 -15.82 -20.96
CA LEU A 183 -9.82 -16.85 -21.94
C LEU A 183 -10.28 -16.21 -23.24
N LEU A 184 -11.15 -15.19 -23.17
CA LEU A 184 -11.65 -14.46 -24.33
C LEU A 184 -10.54 -13.74 -25.11
N LEU A 185 -9.56 -13.17 -24.40
CA LEU A 185 -8.41 -12.55 -25.04
C LEU A 185 -7.47 -13.59 -25.70
N LYS A 186 -7.34 -14.80 -25.14
CA LYS A 186 -6.55 -15.88 -25.74
C LYS A 186 -7.19 -16.45 -27.00
N THR A 187 -8.52 -16.55 -27.01
CA THR A 187 -9.28 -17.03 -28.17
C THR A 187 -9.36 -16.00 -29.28
N TRP A 188 -9.19 -14.71 -28.94
CA TRP A 188 -9.20 -13.64 -29.93
C TRP A 188 -8.00 -13.72 -30.86
N SER A 189 -8.28 -13.89 -32.16
CA SER A 189 -7.28 -14.00 -33.22
C SER A 189 -7.47 -12.91 -34.27
N PRO A 190 -6.73 -11.79 -34.18
CA PRO A 190 -6.77 -10.76 -35.20
C PRO A 190 -6.29 -11.31 -36.56
N PRO A 191 -6.97 -10.98 -37.67
CA PRO A 191 -6.56 -11.39 -39.01
C PRO A 191 -5.13 -10.88 -39.31
N ALA A 192 -4.39 -11.62 -40.14
CA ALA A 192 -3.07 -11.17 -40.56
C ALA A 192 -3.20 -9.95 -41.49
N GLU A 193 -2.35 -8.95 -41.30
CA GLU A 193 -2.24 -7.84 -42.26
C GLU A 193 -1.63 -8.37 -43.57
N GLU A 194 -2.27 -8.08 -44.70
CA GLU A 194 -1.78 -8.42 -46.04
C GLU A 194 -0.59 -7.52 -46.41
N SER A 195 0.30 -7.98 -47.30
CA SER A 195 1.50 -7.23 -47.71
C SER A 195 1.21 -5.86 -48.33
N ASP A 196 -0.02 -5.63 -48.80
CA ASP A 196 -0.46 -4.39 -49.46
C ASP A 196 -1.26 -3.46 -48.53
N ALA A 197 -1.37 -3.80 -47.23
CA ALA A 197 -2.10 -3.00 -46.24
C ALA A 197 -1.34 -1.70 -45.85
N PRO A 198 -2.06 -0.62 -45.48
CA PRO A 198 -1.43 0.60 -44.95
C PRO A 198 -0.64 0.32 -43.67
N LEU A 199 0.52 0.98 -43.50
CA LEU A 199 1.36 0.74 -42.32
C LEU A 199 0.70 1.19 -41.02
N THR A 200 0.86 0.36 -39.99
CA THR A 200 0.44 0.61 -38.62
C THR A 200 1.65 0.95 -37.73
N LEU A 201 1.44 1.83 -36.75
CA LEU A 201 2.41 2.09 -35.67
C LEU A 201 2.56 0.85 -34.79
N GLN A 202 1.42 0.25 -34.44
CA GLN A 202 1.29 -0.93 -33.61
C GLN A 202 0.27 -1.86 -34.25
N ASP A 203 0.52 -3.16 -34.23
CA ASP A 203 -0.34 -4.16 -34.87
C ASP A 203 -1.41 -4.67 -33.91
N ALA A 204 -2.52 -5.19 -34.46
CA ALA A 204 -3.62 -5.71 -33.66
C ALA A 204 -3.22 -6.92 -32.80
N ARG A 205 -2.23 -7.72 -33.25
CA ARG A 205 -1.71 -8.87 -32.47
C ARG A 205 -0.83 -8.40 -31.32
N GLY A 206 0.08 -7.45 -31.56
CA GLY A 206 0.84 -6.79 -30.51
C GLY A 206 -0.05 -6.14 -29.45
N LEU A 207 -1.11 -5.44 -29.85
CA LEU A 207 -2.10 -4.88 -28.91
C LEU A 207 -2.81 -5.96 -28.09
N ARG A 208 -3.22 -7.07 -28.71
CA ARG A 208 -3.83 -8.20 -27.99
C ARG A 208 -2.86 -8.77 -26.94
N ASP A 209 -1.60 -8.96 -27.27
CA ASP A 209 -0.61 -9.54 -26.35
C ASP A 209 -0.33 -8.60 -25.16
N ILE A 210 -0.39 -7.29 -25.38
CA ILE A 210 -0.33 -6.26 -24.33
C ILE A 210 -1.58 -6.30 -23.45
N LEU A 211 -2.76 -6.38 -24.05
CA LEU A 211 -4.04 -6.51 -23.32
C LEU A 211 -4.09 -7.79 -22.47
N LEU A 212 -3.61 -8.92 -23.01
CA LEU A 212 -3.45 -10.18 -22.30
C LEU A 212 -2.57 -10.02 -21.06
N THR A 213 -1.40 -9.40 -21.23
CA THR A 213 -0.44 -9.19 -20.14
C THR A 213 -1.02 -8.25 -19.07
N ALA A 214 -1.61 -7.12 -19.49
CA ALA A 214 -2.21 -6.14 -18.59
C ALA A 214 -3.40 -6.72 -17.81
N SER A 215 -4.28 -7.46 -18.48
CA SER A 215 -5.43 -8.10 -17.83
C SER A 215 -5.01 -9.21 -16.87
N ALA A 216 -4.04 -10.06 -17.24
CA ALA A 216 -3.53 -11.14 -16.38
C ALA A 216 -2.91 -10.59 -15.11
N TYR A 217 -2.15 -9.50 -15.25
CA TYR A 217 -1.55 -8.82 -14.13
C TYR A 217 -2.58 -8.15 -13.22
N ARG A 218 -3.56 -7.40 -13.78
CA ARG A 218 -4.63 -6.77 -13.00
C ARG A 218 -5.48 -7.79 -12.26
N GLN A 219 -5.85 -8.88 -12.92
CA GLN A 219 -6.58 -9.98 -12.31
C GLN A 219 -5.75 -10.63 -11.19
N GLY A 220 -4.47 -10.89 -11.42
CA GLY A 220 -3.57 -11.46 -10.42
C GLY A 220 -3.41 -10.57 -9.18
N LEU A 221 -3.34 -9.24 -9.35
CA LEU A 221 -3.31 -8.29 -8.25
C LEU A 221 -4.63 -8.26 -7.47
N GLN A 222 -5.77 -8.26 -8.17
CA GLN A 222 -7.08 -8.28 -7.53
C GLN A 222 -7.28 -9.57 -6.73
N GLU A 223 -6.93 -10.72 -7.29
CA GLU A 223 -6.97 -12.02 -6.63
C GLU A 223 -6.03 -12.10 -5.40
N LEU A 224 -4.91 -11.38 -5.45
CA LEU A 224 -3.97 -11.30 -4.32
C LEU A 224 -4.49 -10.40 -3.19
N ILE A 225 -5.28 -9.37 -3.52
CA ILE A 225 -5.96 -8.50 -2.56
C ILE A 225 -7.15 -9.23 -1.92
N THR A 226 -7.96 -9.94 -2.72
CA THR A 226 -9.11 -10.72 -2.22
C THR A 226 -8.69 -11.98 -1.45
N GLY A 227 -7.43 -12.40 -1.56
CA GLY A 227 -6.86 -13.53 -0.83
C GLY A 227 -6.97 -14.88 -1.52
N SER A 228 -7.42 -14.93 -2.78
CA SER A 228 -7.45 -16.17 -3.58
C SER A 228 -6.06 -16.51 -4.15
N LEU A 229 -5.15 -16.98 -3.28
CA LEU A 229 -3.73 -17.17 -3.60
C LEU A 229 -3.43 -18.09 -4.81
N PRO A 230 -4.11 -19.25 -4.99
CA PRO A 230 -3.80 -20.13 -6.12
C PRO A 230 -4.17 -19.52 -7.48
N ARG A 231 -5.28 -18.77 -7.55
CA ARG A 231 -5.68 -18.07 -8.77
C ARG A 231 -4.73 -16.91 -9.06
N ALA A 232 -4.39 -16.14 -8.02
CA ALA A 232 -3.42 -15.05 -8.14
C ALA A 232 -2.09 -15.56 -8.70
N LEU A 233 -1.60 -16.71 -8.23
CA LEU A 233 -0.38 -17.34 -8.74
C LEU A 233 -0.49 -17.68 -10.24
N SER A 234 -1.60 -18.28 -10.70
CA SER A 234 -1.78 -18.61 -12.12
C SER A 234 -1.86 -17.36 -13.00
N SER A 235 -2.62 -16.35 -12.58
CA SER A 235 -2.82 -15.11 -13.33
C SER A 235 -1.51 -14.31 -13.42
N LEU A 236 -0.73 -14.25 -12.34
CA LEU A 236 0.58 -13.57 -12.33
C LEU A 236 1.66 -14.32 -13.12
N GLN A 237 1.65 -15.66 -13.12
CA GLN A 237 2.55 -16.45 -13.98
C GLN A 237 2.24 -16.27 -15.46
N GLU A 238 0.95 -16.18 -15.79
CA GLU A 238 0.50 -15.86 -17.13
C GLU A 238 0.98 -14.48 -17.56
N ALA A 239 0.86 -13.46 -16.71
CA ALA A 239 1.42 -12.14 -16.98
C ALA A 239 2.95 -12.20 -17.21
N ALA A 240 3.68 -12.93 -16.36
CA ALA A 240 5.14 -13.09 -16.50
C ALA A 240 5.57 -13.80 -17.79
N SER A 241 4.72 -14.66 -18.36
CA SER A 241 4.95 -15.33 -19.64
C SER A 241 4.63 -14.47 -20.87
N GLY A 242 3.93 -13.35 -20.68
CA GLY A 242 3.51 -12.44 -21.75
C GLY A 242 4.58 -11.43 -22.18
N LEU A 243 4.16 -10.46 -23.01
CA LEU A 243 5.00 -9.33 -23.43
C LEU A 243 5.11 -8.31 -22.28
N CYS A 244 5.98 -8.58 -21.31
CA CYS A 244 6.25 -7.69 -20.19
C CYS A 244 7.49 -6.82 -20.45
N PRO A 245 7.36 -5.48 -20.46
CA PRO A 245 8.53 -4.62 -20.34
C PRO A 245 9.20 -4.82 -18.96
N ARG A 246 10.48 -4.47 -18.85
CA ARG A 246 11.28 -4.73 -17.63
C ARG A 246 10.65 -4.16 -16.35
N PRO A 247 10.14 -2.91 -16.31
CA PRO A 247 9.59 -2.36 -15.07
C PRO A 247 8.32 -3.10 -14.63
N VAL A 248 7.45 -3.48 -15.56
CA VAL A 248 6.26 -4.31 -15.27
C VAL A 248 6.66 -5.69 -14.77
N LEU A 249 7.68 -6.30 -15.37
CA LEU A 249 8.16 -7.62 -14.94
C LEU A 249 8.67 -7.61 -13.48
N VAL A 250 9.33 -6.51 -13.05
CA VAL A 250 9.75 -6.32 -11.65
C VAL A 250 8.53 -6.29 -10.72
N GLN A 251 7.46 -5.59 -11.09
CA GLN A 251 6.24 -5.56 -10.29
C GLN A 251 5.52 -6.91 -10.26
N VAL A 252 5.47 -7.64 -11.39
CA VAL A 252 4.92 -9.00 -11.48
C VAL A 252 5.69 -9.96 -10.57
N TYR A 253 7.03 -9.94 -10.61
CA TYR A 253 7.86 -10.76 -9.75
C TYR A 253 7.74 -10.39 -8.27
N THR A 254 7.56 -9.10 -7.95
CA THR A 254 7.27 -8.66 -6.58
C THR A 254 5.93 -9.24 -6.10
N ALA A 255 4.87 -9.13 -6.91
CA ALA A 255 3.55 -9.70 -6.58
C ALA A 255 3.57 -11.23 -6.45
N LEU A 256 4.33 -11.94 -7.31
CA LEU A 256 4.56 -13.38 -7.19
C LEU A 256 5.29 -13.73 -5.90
N GLY A 257 6.30 -12.95 -5.52
CA GLY A 257 7.00 -13.05 -4.23
C GLY A 257 6.03 -12.92 -3.05
N THR A 258 5.17 -11.90 -3.07
CA THR A 258 4.12 -11.72 -2.04
C THR A 258 3.16 -12.89 -1.97
N CYS A 259 2.70 -13.39 -3.13
CA CYS A 259 1.79 -14.52 -3.21
C CYS A 259 2.43 -15.78 -2.59
N LEU A 260 3.67 -16.09 -2.96
CA LEU A 260 4.41 -17.25 -2.45
C LEU A 260 4.73 -17.14 -0.96
N ARG A 261 5.04 -15.93 -0.46
CA ARG A 261 5.21 -15.66 0.97
C ARG A 261 3.93 -15.97 1.74
N LYS A 262 2.78 -15.46 1.28
CA LYS A 262 1.46 -15.74 1.88
C LYS A 262 1.08 -17.23 1.81
N MET A 263 1.56 -17.95 0.79
CA MET A 263 1.38 -19.41 0.67
C MET A 263 2.37 -20.25 1.52
N GLY A 264 3.28 -19.62 2.29
CA GLY A 264 4.24 -20.33 3.12
C GLY A 264 5.47 -20.89 2.39
N ASN A 265 5.79 -20.37 1.19
CA ASN A 265 6.93 -20.79 0.38
C ASN A 265 8.04 -19.71 0.29
N PRO A 266 8.75 -19.38 1.39
CA PRO A 266 9.69 -18.26 1.44
C PRO A 266 10.91 -18.43 0.50
N GLN A 267 11.38 -19.66 0.28
CA GLN A 267 12.53 -19.92 -0.61
C GLN A 267 12.22 -19.56 -2.08
N ARG A 268 11.03 -19.92 -2.57
CA ARG A 268 10.61 -19.57 -3.94
C ARG A 268 10.33 -18.07 -4.05
N ALA A 269 9.78 -17.45 -3.00
CA ALA A 269 9.59 -16.01 -2.96
C ALA A 269 10.92 -15.25 -3.09
N LEU A 270 11.98 -15.68 -2.38
CA LEU A 270 13.33 -15.08 -2.52
C LEU A 270 13.87 -15.15 -3.94
N LEU A 271 13.66 -16.25 -4.67
CA LEU A 271 14.12 -16.38 -6.05
C LEU A 271 13.46 -15.35 -6.98
N TYR A 272 12.14 -15.12 -6.81
CA TYR A 272 11.44 -14.10 -7.60
C TYR A 272 11.86 -12.68 -7.22
N LEU A 273 12.06 -12.38 -5.93
CA LEU A 273 12.56 -11.07 -5.50
C LEU A 273 13.99 -10.83 -6.00
N ALA A 274 14.85 -11.85 -5.99
CA ALA A 274 16.19 -11.76 -6.57
C ALA A 274 16.18 -11.56 -8.09
N ALA A 275 15.19 -12.12 -8.80
CA ALA A 275 14.99 -11.85 -10.21
C ALA A 275 14.48 -10.43 -10.46
N ALA A 276 13.56 -9.93 -9.63
CA ALA A 276 13.06 -8.55 -9.66
C ALA A 276 14.18 -7.53 -9.41
N LEU A 277 15.11 -7.82 -8.50
CA LEU A 277 16.27 -6.97 -8.23
C LEU A 277 17.16 -6.77 -9.47
N LYS A 278 17.18 -7.72 -10.41
CA LYS A 278 17.97 -7.58 -11.66
C LYS A 278 17.27 -6.72 -12.72
N GLY A 279 15.97 -6.49 -12.59
CA GLY A 279 15.12 -5.84 -13.59
C GLY A 279 15.13 -4.31 -13.54
N GLY A 280 15.41 -3.72 -12.38
CA GLY A 280 15.59 -2.28 -12.17
C GLY A 280 14.33 -1.40 -12.20
N SER A 281 14.54 -0.13 -11.82
CA SER A 281 13.68 1.07 -11.80
C SER A 281 12.64 1.28 -10.68
N THR A 282 12.06 0.24 -10.06
CA THR A 282 11.10 0.42 -8.94
C THR A 282 11.42 -0.46 -7.73
N TRP A 283 12.32 0.03 -6.86
CA TRP A 283 12.83 -0.74 -5.72
C TRP A 283 11.90 -0.77 -4.50
N GLY A 284 11.03 0.24 -4.33
CA GLY A 284 10.23 0.41 -3.11
C GLY A 284 9.37 -0.82 -2.74
N PRO A 285 8.45 -1.27 -3.60
CA PRO A 285 7.60 -2.44 -3.31
C PRO A 285 8.41 -3.73 -3.07
N LEU A 286 9.50 -3.88 -3.83
CA LEU A 286 10.40 -5.02 -3.76
C LEU A 286 11.13 -5.11 -2.41
N LEU A 287 11.68 -3.98 -1.94
CA LEU A 287 12.40 -3.89 -0.66
C LEU A 287 11.46 -4.10 0.53
N LEU A 288 10.23 -3.57 0.46
CA LEU A 288 9.21 -3.81 1.48
C LEU A 288 8.79 -5.29 1.56
N GLU A 289 8.69 -5.99 0.43
CA GLU A 289 8.41 -7.42 0.44
C GLU A 289 9.60 -8.26 0.89
N ALA A 290 10.83 -7.84 0.57
CA ALA A 290 12.04 -8.47 1.07
C ALA A 290 12.13 -8.38 2.60
N SER A 291 11.85 -7.21 3.20
CA SER A 291 11.88 -7.04 4.66
C SER A 291 10.88 -7.95 5.36
N ARG A 292 9.65 -8.06 4.84
CA ARG A 292 8.61 -8.97 5.34
C ARG A 292 9.03 -10.43 5.27
N LEU A 293 9.78 -10.81 4.23
CA LEU A 293 10.28 -12.17 4.06
C LEU A 293 11.43 -12.46 5.04
N TYR A 294 12.40 -11.57 5.17
CA TYR A 294 13.49 -11.72 6.14
C TYR A 294 12.98 -11.79 7.58
N ARG A 295 11.94 -11.01 7.91
CA ARG A 295 11.22 -11.13 9.18
C ARG A 295 10.66 -12.53 9.41
N GLN A 296 10.01 -13.12 8.39
CA GLN A 296 9.46 -14.48 8.48
C GLN A 296 10.56 -15.55 8.64
N LEU A 297 11.76 -15.29 8.10
CA LEU A 297 12.92 -16.17 8.24
C LEU A 297 13.71 -15.94 9.54
N GLY A 298 13.38 -14.91 10.32
CA GLY A 298 14.11 -14.54 11.54
C GLY A 298 15.48 -13.90 11.29
N ASN A 299 15.77 -13.45 10.06
CA ASN A 299 17.04 -12.76 9.74
C ASN A 299 16.87 -11.25 9.96
N THR A 300 17.15 -10.81 11.18
CA THR A 300 16.96 -9.41 11.60
C THR A 300 17.91 -8.44 10.89
N ALA A 301 19.16 -8.84 10.62
CA ALA A 301 20.13 -7.97 9.95
C ALA A 301 19.70 -7.62 8.51
N ALA A 302 19.30 -8.64 7.73
CA ALA A 302 18.82 -8.44 6.36
C ALA A 302 17.46 -7.72 6.32
N GLU A 303 16.60 -7.93 7.33
CA GLU A 303 15.36 -7.17 7.49
C GLU A 303 15.64 -5.67 7.62
N LEU A 304 16.53 -5.27 8.55
CA LEU A 304 16.84 -3.86 8.79
C LEU A 304 17.53 -3.20 7.58
N GLU A 305 18.51 -3.86 6.97
CA GLU A 305 19.20 -3.37 5.77
C GLU A 305 18.20 -3.13 4.61
N SER A 306 17.23 -4.04 4.43
CA SER A 306 16.20 -3.87 3.39
C SER A 306 15.26 -2.69 3.67
N LEU A 307 14.99 -2.36 4.93
CA LEU A 307 14.18 -1.21 5.34
C LEU A 307 14.96 0.11 5.21
N GLU A 308 16.26 0.10 5.50
CA GLU A 308 17.16 1.24 5.28
C GLU A 308 17.19 1.61 3.79
N LEU A 309 17.44 0.63 2.92
CA LEU A 309 17.41 0.81 1.46
C LEU A 309 16.03 1.27 0.96
N LEU A 310 14.94 0.84 1.61
CA LEU A 310 13.59 1.30 1.26
C LEU A 310 13.43 2.79 1.54
N VAL A 311 13.90 3.27 2.69
CA VAL A 311 13.87 4.70 3.03
C VAL A 311 14.69 5.50 2.01
N GLU A 312 15.89 5.02 1.66
CA GLU A 312 16.72 5.67 0.63
C GLU A 312 16.04 5.72 -0.74
N ALA A 313 15.44 4.60 -1.17
CA ALA A 313 14.76 4.51 -2.46
C ALA A 313 13.56 5.47 -2.55
N LEU A 314 12.84 5.70 -1.44
CA LEU A 314 11.71 6.63 -1.37
C LEU A 314 12.15 8.11 -1.32
N ASN A 315 13.42 8.39 -1.00
CA ASN A 315 13.98 9.75 -1.01
C ASN A 315 14.30 10.25 -2.42
N VAL A 316 14.63 9.32 -3.33
CA VAL A 316 15.04 9.66 -4.70
C VAL A 316 13.80 9.98 -5.53
N ALA A 317 13.60 11.26 -5.85
CA ALA A 317 12.58 11.68 -6.80
C ALA A 317 12.77 10.92 -8.13
N HIS A 318 11.83 10.05 -8.47
CA HIS A 318 11.91 9.27 -9.70
C HIS A 318 11.79 10.23 -10.88
N SER A 319 12.86 10.34 -11.67
CA SER A 319 12.80 11.01 -12.96
C SER A 319 11.90 10.17 -13.87
N SER A 320 10.73 10.72 -14.23
CA SER A 320 9.86 10.12 -15.23
C SER A 320 10.69 9.83 -16.48
N GLU A 321 10.79 8.56 -16.87
CA GLU A 321 11.39 8.20 -18.14
C GLU A 321 10.60 8.86 -19.27
N ALA A 322 11.28 9.15 -20.39
CA ALA A 322 10.65 9.80 -21.52
C ALA A 322 9.60 8.85 -22.13
N PRO A 323 8.38 9.33 -22.44
CA PRO A 323 7.30 8.49 -22.93
C PRO A 323 7.72 7.73 -24.20
N GLN A 324 7.44 6.42 -24.27
CA GLN A 324 7.46 5.69 -25.53
C GLN A 324 6.32 6.16 -26.44
N LEU A 325 6.46 5.92 -27.75
CA LEU A 325 5.50 6.32 -28.78
C LEU A 325 4.46 5.23 -29.10
N LEU A 326 4.46 4.12 -28.34
CA LEU A 326 3.55 2.98 -28.47
C LEU A 326 2.74 2.80 -27.18
N ILE A 327 1.57 2.16 -27.29
CA ILE A 327 0.82 1.75 -26.11
C ILE A 327 1.56 0.57 -25.49
N GLU A 328 2.07 0.76 -24.27
CA GLU A 328 2.71 -0.29 -23.47
C GLU A 328 1.79 -0.75 -22.34
N VAL A 329 2.16 -1.89 -21.73
CA VAL A 329 1.41 -2.47 -20.61
C VAL A 329 1.23 -1.44 -19.48
N GLU A 330 2.26 -0.65 -19.18
CA GLU A 330 2.26 0.36 -18.11
C GLU A 330 1.13 1.39 -18.22
N LEU A 331 0.77 1.77 -19.46
CA LEU A 331 -0.29 2.75 -19.73
C LEU A 331 -1.69 2.20 -19.40
N LEU A 332 -1.83 0.88 -19.32
CA LEU A 332 -3.08 0.19 -19.00
C LEU A 332 -3.20 -0.21 -17.53
N LEU A 333 -2.14 0.01 -16.73
CA LEU A 333 -2.12 -0.37 -15.33
C LEU A 333 -2.74 0.74 -14.47
N PRO A 334 -3.71 0.41 -13.59
CA PRO A 334 -4.23 1.38 -12.65
C PRO A 334 -3.14 1.76 -11.65
N ARG A 335 -3.19 2.99 -11.13
CA ARG A 335 -2.34 3.40 -10.02
C ARG A 335 -2.57 2.45 -8.83
N PRO A 336 -1.50 1.99 -8.15
CA PRO A 336 -1.63 1.02 -7.08
C PRO A 336 -2.49 1.60 -5.95
N HIS A 337 -3.63 0.95 -5.71
CA HIS A 337 -4.51 1.27 -4.59
C HIS A 337 -3.78 1.05 -3.25
N PRO A 338 -4.11 1.76 -2.15
CA PRO A 338 -3.43 1.57 -0.87
C PRO A 338 -3.51 0.14 -0.29
N ALA A 339 -4.54 -0.63 -0.64
CA ALA A 339 -4.64 -2.05 -0.28
C ALA A 339 -3.82 -2.99 -1.19
N SER A 340 -3.17 -2.45 -2.23
CA SER A 340 -2.33 -3.22 -3.15
C SER A 340 -1.04 -3.66 -2.46
N PRO A 341 -0.55 -4.89 -2.71
CA PRO A 341 0.76 -5.34 -2.22
C PRO A 341 1.92 -4.53 -2.79
N LEU A 342 1.69 -3.77 -3.86
CA LEU A 342 2.68 -2.91 -4.51
C LEU A 342 2.69 -1.49 -3.95
N HIS A 343 1.83 -1.18 -2.98
CA HIS A 343 1.87 0.09 -2.28
C HIS A 343 2.95 0.05 -1.20
N CYS A 344 4.04 0.80 -1.39
CA CYS A 344 5.16 0.88 -0.45
C CYS A 344 5.05 2.04 0.56
N GLY A 345 3.95 2.80 0.54
CA GLY A 345 3.70 3.88 1.48
C GLY A 345 4.53 5.13 1.21
N THR A 346 4.59 6.01 2.21
CA THR A 346 5.43 7.21 2.21
C THR A 346 6.78 6.93 2.88
N GLN A 347 7.77 7.79 2.62
CA GLN A 347 9.06 7.77 3.33
C GLN A 347 8.87 7.74 4.85
N SER A 348 7.94 8.54 5.39
CA SER A 348 7.63 8.57 6.82
C SER A 348 7.13 7.23 7.37
N GLN A 349 6.29 6.52 6.60
CA GLN A 349 5.81 5.19 6.99
C GLN A 349 6.95 4.16 6.98
N ALA A 350 7.81 4.17 5.96
CA ALA A 350 8.98 3.30 5.90
C ALA A 350 9.95 3.56 7.06
N LYS A 351 10.18 4.85 7.40
CA LYS A 351 11.06 5.24 8.49
C LYS A 351 10.52 4.84 9.87
N TYR A 352 9.21 4.94 10.07
CA TYR A 352 8.56 4.39 11.26
C TYR A 352 8.72 2.87 11.38
N LEU A 353 8.51 2.14 10.28
CA LEU A 353 8.70 0.68 10.27
C LEU A 353 10.14 0.30 10.63
N LEU A 354 11.13 1.01 10.10
CA LEU A 354 12.53 0.82 10.48
C LEU A 354 12.76 1.09 11.97
N ALA A 355 12.31 2.25 12.47
CA ALA A 355 12.51 2.65 13.87
C ALA A 355 11.87 1.67 14.87
N SER A 356 10.63 1.28 14.63
CA SER A 356 9.90 0.30 15.46
C SER A 356 10.56 -1.08 15.46
N ARG A 357 11.10 -1.52 14.31
CA ARG A 357 11.84 -2.79 14.24
C ARG A 357 13.20 -2.71 14.93
N CYS A 358 13.93 -1.60 14.83
CA CYS A 358 15.16 -1.39 15.59
C CYS A 358 14.89 -1.47 17.11
N LEU A 359 13.81 -0.85 17.57
CA LEU A 359 13.42 -0.87 18.99
C LEU A 359 13.09 -2.30 19.45
N GLN A 360 12.29 -3.05 18.68
CA GLN A 360 11.94 -4.45 18.99
C GLN A 360 13.14 -5.41 18.98
N VAL A 361 14.19 -5.11 18.21
CA VAL A 361 15.42 -5.92 18.16
C VAL A 361 16.41 -5.52 19.28
N GLY A 362 16.14 -4.43 20.01
CA GLY A 362 17.00 -3.92 21.08
C GLY A 362 18.12 -2.97 20.60
N ARG A 363 18.08 -2.53 19.33
CA ARG A 363 18.97 -1.49 18.78
C ARG A 363 18.42 -0.09 19.13
N ALA A 364 18.48 0.26 20.40
CA ALA A 364 17.84 1.46 20.94
C ALA A 364 18.41 2.79 20.39
N GLU A 365 19.73 2.86 20.17
CA GLU A 365 20.38 4.06 19.62
C GLU A 365 19.91 4.36 18.19
N ASP A 366 19.97 3.36 17.31
CA ASP A 366 19.49 3.49 15.92
C ASP A 366 17.99 3.79 15.86
N ALA A 367 17.20 3.15 16.73
CA ALA A 367 15.77 3.43 16.84
C ALA A 367 15.51 4.90 17.20
N ALA A 368 16.22 5.42 18.21
CA ALA A 368 16.08 6.80 18.65
C ALA A 368 16.42 7.80 17.52
N GLU A 369 17.50 7.57 16.77
CA GLU A 369 17.87 8.40 15.61
C GLU A 369 16.78 8.39 14.53
N HIS A 370 16.32 7.20 14.13
CA HIS A 370 15.27 7.10 13.11
C HIS A 370 13.94 7.72 13.54
N TYR A 371 13.55 7.60 14.81
CA TYR A 371 12.36 8.26 15.35
C TYR A 371 12.53 9.78 15.38
N LEU A 372 13.68 10.31 15.81
CA LEU A 372 13.95 11.75 15.83
C LEU A 372 13.92 12.34 14.42
N ASP A 373 14.55 11.67 13.46
CA ASP A 373 14.49 12.10 12.08
C ASP A 373 13.06 12.04 11.50
N LEU A 374 12.28 11.01 11.87
CA LEU A 374 10.88 10.91 11.47
C LEU A 374 10.07 12.08 12.03
N LEU A 375 10.28 12.42 13.31
CA LEU A 375 9.68 13.59 13.91
C LEU A 375 10.09 14.87 13.16
N ALA A 376 11.37 15.04 12.82
CA ALA A 376 11.83 16.17 12.03
C ALA A 376 11.11 16.26 10.66
N LEU A 377 11.01 15.14 9.92
CA LEU A 377 10.29 15.08 8.64
C LEU A 377 8.81 15.46 8.77
N VAL A 378 8.15 15.04 9.84
CA VAL A 378 6.73 15.35 10.08
C VAL A 378 6.54 16.80 10.54
N LEU A 379 7.52 17.39 11.22
CA LEU A 379 7.51 18.77 11.66
C LEU A 379 7.77 19.77 10.52
N ASP A 380 8.60 19.39 9.55
CA ASP A 380 8.89 20.22 8.37
C ASP A 380 7.78 20.16 7.31
N GLY A 381 6.95 19.09 7.31
CA GLY A 381 5.82 18.93 6.41
C GLY A 381 4.59 19.75 6.82
N SER A 382 4.02 20.53 5.89
CA SER A 382 2.90 21.46 6.11
C SER A 382 1.52 20.82 6.39
N GLU A 383 1.45 19.61 6.93
CA GLU A 383 0.20 18.95 7.36
C GLU A 383 0.26 18.57 8.84
N SER A 384 0.32 19.60 9.69
CA SER A 384 0.08 19.51 11.14
C SER A 384 -1.38 19.14 11.40
N LYS A 385 -1.73 17.86 11.33
CA LYS A 385 -3.05 17.37 11.74
C LYS A 385 -2.95 16.06 12.51
N PHE A 386 -3.19 16.15 13.83
CA PHE A 386 -3.44 15.06 14.78
C PHE A 386 -4.76 14.32 14.49
N PHE A 387 -4.97 13.85 13.26
CA PHE A 387 -6.14 13.04 12.90
C PHE A 387 -5.85 11.55 13.04
N PRO A 388 -6.88 10.72 13.31
CA PRO A 388 -6.74 9.27 13.30
C PRO A 388 -6.27 8.79 11.92
N PRO A 389 -5.58 7.65 11.86
CA PRO A 389 -4.91 7.22 10.63
C PRO A 389 -5.92 7.05 9.49
N PRO A 390 -5.67 7.61 8.29
CA PRO A 390 -6.32 7.10 7.10
C PRO A 390 -5.79 5.67 6.90
N SER A 391 -6.72 4.71 6.80
CA SER A 391 -6.41 3.32 6.45
C SER A 391 -5.50 3.26 5.20
N PRO A 392 -4.44 2.44 5.17
CA PRO A 392 -4.09 1.34 6.09
C PRO A 392 -3.27 1.80 7.32
N PRO A 393 -3.03 0.95 8.36
CA PRO A 393 -2.71 1.40 9.71
C PRO A 393 -1.28 1.96 9.82
N GLY A 394 -1.14 3.27 9.64
CA GLY A 394 0.00 4.02 10.15
C GLY A 394 -0.17 4.31 11.65
N PRO A 395 0.92 4.46 12.41
CA PRO A 395 0.85 4.83 13.83
C PRO A 395 0.22 6.21 13.98
N CYS A 396 -0.53 6.42 15.07
CA CYS A 396 -0.99 7.76 15.38
C CYS A 396 0.18 8.62 15.86
N MET A 397 0.17 9.92 15.53
CA MET A 397 1.28 10.82 15.89
C MET A 397 1.66 10.76 17.38
N PRO A 398 0.73 10.75 18.35
CA PRO A 398 1.09 10.61 19.77
C PRO A 398 1.86 9.32 20.11
N GLU A 399 1.53 8.19 19.49
CA GLU A 399 2.26 6.93 19.71
C GLU A 399 3.70 7.02 19.20
N VAL A 400 3.95 7.69 18.07
CA VAL A 400 5.30 7.90 17.56
C VAL A 400 6.16 8.69 18.55
N PHE A 401 5.61 9.72 19.22
CA PHE A 401 6.32 10.45 20.27
C PHE A 401 6.61 9.58 21.50
N LEU A 402 5.65 8.74 21.91
CA LEU A 402 5.82 7.84 23.06
C LEU A 402 6.88 6.76 22.77
N GLU A 403 6.87 6.19 21.56
CA GLU A 403 7.89 5.21 21.13
C GLU A 403 9.27 5.85 20.98
N ALA A 404 9.36 7.09 20.47
CA ALA A 404 10.59 7.85 20.41
C ALA A 404 11.18 8.11 21.80
N ALA A 405 10.35 8.53 22.75
CA ALA A 405 10.75 8.73 24.14
C ALA A 405 11.20 7.40 24.78
N ALA A 406 10.50 6.30 24.52
CA ALA A 406 10.89 4.98 25.02
C ALA A 406 12.26 4.54 24.46
N ALA A 407 12.50 4.72 23.16
CA ALA A 407 13.78 4.42 22.51
C ALA A 407 14.93 5.26 23.10
N LEU A 408 14.70 6.56 23.34
CA LEU A 408 15.69 7.46 23.96
C LEU A 408 16.03 7.05 25.39
N ILE A 409 15.05 6.63 26.19
CA ILE A 409 15.28 6.12 27.55
C ILE A 409 16.08 4.81 27.49
N GLN A 410 15.76 3.90 26.58
CA GLN A 410 16.50 2.65 26.43
C GLN A 410 17.95 2.87 25.95
N ALA A 411 18.19 3.92 25.16
CA ALA A 411 19.52 4.37 24.75
C ALA A 411 20.27 5.17 25.83
N GLY A 412 19.69 5.37 27.02
CA GLY A 412 20.30 6.16 28.11
C GLY A 412 20.29 7.68 27.89
N ARG A 413 19.55 8.18 26.91
CA ARG A 413 19.39 9.61 26.57
C ARG A 413 18.16 10.20 27.25
N ALA A 414 18.08 10.06 28.58
CA ALA A 414 16.93 10.47 29.38
C ALA A 414 16.55 11.95 29.23
N GLN A 415 17.54 12.85 29.08
CA GLN A 415 17.29 14.27 28.91
C GLN A 415 16.56 14.58 27.59
N ASP A 416 16.95 13.92 26.50
CA ASP A 416 16.30 14.10 25.20
C ASP A 416 14.88 13.53 25.24
N ALA A 417 14.67 12.40 25.93
CA ALA A 417 13.34 11.83 26.14
C ALA A 417 12.40 12.82 26.85
N LEU A 418 12.88 13.55 27.85
CA LEU A 418 12.09 14.60 28.52
C LEU A 418 11.64 15.68 27.53
N THR A 419 12.52 16.13 26.63
CA THR A 419 12.17 17.16 25.63
C THR A 419 11.09 16.68 24.66
N VAL A 420 11.17 15.43 24.20
CA VAL A 420 10.16 14.82 23.32
C VAL A 420 8.82 14.70 24.05
N CYS A 421 8.84 14.29 25.33
CA CYS A 421 7.64 14.23 26.17
C CYS A 421 7.01 15.61 26.40
N GLU A 422 7.82 16.64 26.66
CA GLU A 422 7.35 18.02 26.82
C GLU A 422 6.68 18.55 25.55
N GLU A 423 7.23 18.23 24.38
CA GLU A 423 6.64 18.61 23.09
C GLU A 423 5.32 17.88 22.82
N LEU A 424 5.20 16.61 23.19
CA LEU A 424 3.93 15.90 23.12
C LEU A 424 2.88 16.53 24.05
N LEU A 425 3.28 16.90 25.28
CA LEU A 425 2.40 17.58 26.23
C LEU A 425 1.98 18.97 25.75
N SER A 426 2.89 19.75 25.18
CA SER A 426 2.60 21.09 24.65
C SER A 426 1.49 21.01 23.59
N ARG A 427 1.56 20.02 22.70
CA ARG A 427 0.59 19.79 21.61
C ARG A 427 -0.73 19.18 22.07
N THR A 428 -0.70 18.31 23.07
CA THR A 428 -1.90 17.68 23.63
C THR A 428 -2.61 18.56 24.66
N SER A 429 -1.96 19.61 25.17
CA SER A 429 -2.51 20.55 26.16
C SER A 429 -3.81 21.23 25.71
N SER A 430 -3.97 21.49 24.40
CA SER A 430 -5.20 22.06 23.84
C SER A 430 -6.35 21.06 23.75
N LEU A 431 -6.05 19.76 23.81
CA LEU A 431 -7.02 18.66 23.69
C LEU A 431 -7.45 18.11 25.06
N LEU A 432 -6.73 18.45 26.12
CA LEU A 432 -7.08 18.08 27.48
C LEU A 432 -8.27 18.92 27.97
N PRO A 433 -9.27 18.31 28.65
CA PRO A 433 -10.33 19.07 29.29
C PRO A 433 -9.69 20.02 30.32
N LYS A 434 -9.87 21.33 30.13
CA LYS A 434 -9.46 22.34 31.11
C LYS A 434 -10.24 22.09 32.40
N MET A 435 -9.57 21.65 33.47
CA MET A 435 -10.15 21.57 34.83
C MET A 435 -10.21 22.97 35.48
N PRO A 436 -11.09 23.24 36.47
CA PRO A 436 -12.51 23.53 36.31
C PRO A 436 -12.89 24.91 36.93
N GLN A 437 -13.63 25.73 36.19
CA GLN A 437 -14.57 26.68 36.80
C GLN A 437 -15.94 26.43 36.19
N MET A 438 -16.88 26.11 37.07
CA MET A 438 -18.31 26.08 36.82
C MET A 438 -18.84 24.91 35.99
N ARG A 439 -19.38 23.95 36.75
CA ARG A 439 -20.47 23.06 36.39
C ARG A 439 -21.64 23.89 35.83
N GLU A 440 -21.66 24.15 34.53
CA GLU A 440 -22.83 24.53 33.72
C GLU A 440 -22.31 24.90 32.32
N ASP A 441 -22.17 23.92 31.43
CA ASP A 441 -22.33 24.12 29.97
C ASP A 441 -22.21 22.78 29.22
N ALA A 442 -23.02 21.81 29.64
CA ALA A 442 -23.22 20.58 28.89
C ALA A 442 -24.19 20.82 27.72
N ARG A 443 -23.82 21.66 26.74
CA ARG A 443 -24.62 21.84 25.50
C ARG A 443 -23.85 22.05 24.19
N LYS A 444 -22.52 22.04 24.17
CA LYS A 444 -21.77 22.10 22.89
C LYS A 444 -20.92 20.85 22.71
N GLY A 445 -21.48 19.93 21.91
CA GLY A 445 -20.82 18.68 21.52
C GLY A 445 -19.64 18.95 20.62
N THR A 446 -18.45 18.98 21.21
CA THR A 446 -17.21 18.57 20.53
C THR A 446 -16.92 17.17 21.05
N LYS A 447 -17.00 16.16 20.16
CA LYS A 447 -16.67 14.78 20.49
C LYS A 447 -15.20 14.73 20.91
N GLU A 448 -14.96 14.65 22.21
CA GLU A 448 -13.62 14.46 22.78
C GLU A 448 -13.07 13.10 22.32
N SER A 449 -11.80 13.09 21.91
CA SER A 449 -11.11 11.88 21.50
C SER A 449 -10.90 10.97 22.73
N PRO A 450 -11.43 9.73 22.75
CA PRO A 450 -11.36 8.84 23.91
C PRO A 450 -9.93 8.39 24.27
N HIS A 451 -8.92 8.68 23.44
CA HIS A 451 -7.53 8.20 23.62
C HIS A 451 -6.57 9.31 24.08
N CYS A 452 -7.00 10.57 24.12
CA CYS A 452 -6.13 11.66 24.58
C CYS A 452 -5.66 11.50 26.04
N PRO A 453 -6.51 11.08 27.00
CA PRO A 453 -6.06 10.91 28.38
C PRO A 453 -5.07 9.77 28.59
N SER A 454 -5.15 8.69 27.80
CA SER A 454 -4.22 7.56 27.90
C SER A 454 -2.83 7.92 27.39
N TRP A 455 -2.73 8.64 26.27
CA TRP A 455 -1.44 9.11 25.77
C TRP A 455 -0.76 10.09 26.72
N VAL A 456 -1.49 11.07 27.24
CA VAL A 456 -0.94 12.03 28.21
C VAL A 456 -0.46 11.33 29.49
N SER A 457 -1.21 10.33 29.96
CA SER A 457 -0.80 9.52 31.11
C SER A 457 0.46 8.71 30.81
N ALA A 458 0.56 8.10 29.62
CA ALA A 458 1.76 7.40 29.18
C ALA A 458 2.97 8.34 29.06
N THR A 459 2.78 9.60 28.67
CA THR A 459 3.85 10.59 28.65
C THR A 459 4.44 10.83 30.04
N TYR A 460 3.59 11.03 31.06
CA TYR A 460 4.06 11.19 32.45
C TYR A 460 4.74 9.93 33.00
N LEU A 461 4.30 8.74 32.56
CA LEU A 461 4.97 7.48 32.90
C LEU A 461 6.42 7.48 32.37
N LEU A 462 6.61 7.82 31.09
CA LEU A 462 7.94 7.88 30.47
C LEU A 462 8.81 9.01 31.07
N GLN A 463 8.24 10.17 31.37
CA GLN A 463 8.97 11.24 32.09
C GLN A 463 9.44 10.79 33.47
N GLY A 464 8.57 10.09 34.22
CA GLY A 464 8.93 9.51 35.50
C GLY A 464 10.15 8.59 35.39
N GLN A 465 10.15 7.70 34.40
CA GLN A 465 11.27 6.80 34.14
C GLN A 465 12.55 7.51 33.68
N ALA A 466 12.45 8.56 32.87
CA ALA A 466 13.59 9.39 32.51
C ALA A 466 14.22 10.04 33.75
N TRP A 467 13.42 10.54 34.71
CA TRP A 467 13.92 11.07 35.98
C TRP A 467 14.59 10.02 36.87
N VAL A 468 14.10 8.76 36.83
CA VAL A 468 14.78 7.64 37.50
C VAL A 468 16.20 7.46 36.96
N GLN A 469 16.36 7.47 35.63
CA GLN A 469 17.69 7.35 34.99
C GLN A 469 18.61 8.53 35.30
N LEU A 470 18.05 9.74 35.46
CA LEU A 470 18.79 10.93 35.87
C LEU A 470 19.11 10.98 37.38
N GLY A 471 18.66 9.99 38.17
CA GLY A 471 18.94 9.90 39.61
C GLY A 471 18.13 10.88 40.47
N ALA A 472 16.96 11.32 39.99
CA ALA A 472 16.08 12.29 40.64
C ALA A 472 14.77 11.63 41.11
N PRO A 473 14.79 10.87 42.23
CA PRO A 473 13.68 9.98 42.57
C PRO A 473 12.43 10.74 43.09
N LYS A 474 12.56 12.00 43.54
CA LYS A 474 11.41 12.80 44.00
C LYS A 474 10.58 13.28 42.82
N GLU A 475 11.26 13.74 41.77
CA GLU A 475 10.72 14.17 40.49
C GLU A 475 10.04 12.99 39.79
N ALA A 476 10.69 11.82 39.78
CA ALA A 476 10.10 10.59 39.28
C ALA A 476 8.76 10.24 39.98
N ILE A 477 8.73 10.31 41.32
CA ILE A 477 7.50 10.05 42.10
C ILE A 477 6.40 11.06 41.77
N SER A 478 6.72 12.33 41.57
CA SER A 478 5.72 13.33 41.18
C SER A 478 5.12 13.04 39.82
N GLU A 479 5.92 12.66 38.82
CA GLU A 479 5.41 12.34 37.48
C GLU A 479 4.59 11.05 37.48
N PHE A 480 5.02 9.99 38.17
CA PHE A 480 4.20 8.78 38.33
C PHE A 480 2.87 9.05 39.05
N SER A 481 2.87 9.96 40.03
CA SER A 481 1.63 10.34 40.72
C SER A 481 0.68 11.11 39.78
N ARG A 482 1.22 12.00 38.93
CA ARG A 482 0.44 12.71 37.91
C ARG A 482 -0.15 11.77 36.86
N CYS A 483 0.62 10.76 36.45
CA CYS A 483 0.14 9.67 35.61
C CYS A 483 -1.09 8.98 36.23
N LEU A 484 -0.98 8.54 37.49
CA LEU A 484 -2.07 7.85 38.19
C LEU A 484 -3.31 8.74 38.39
N GLU A 485 -3.12 10.02 38.74
CA GLU A 485 -4.24 10.96 38.88
C GLU A 485 -5.09 11.06 37.61
N LEU A 486 -4.45 11.04 36.44
CA LEU A 486 -5.16 11.07 35.16
C LEU A 486 -5.84 9.72 34.87
N LEU A 487 -5.14 8.61 35.07
CA LEU A 487 -5.67 7.27 34.81
C LEU A 487 -6.86 6.87 35.70
N PHE A 488 -6.95 7.42 36.92
CA PHE A 488 -8.07 7.20 37.82
C PHE A 488 -9.22 8.19 37.61
N ARG A 489 -8.97 9.34 36.98
CA ARG A 489 -10.05 10.26 36.55
C ARG A 489 -10.79 9.76 35.32
N THR A 490 -10.15 8.93 34.49
CA THR A 490 -10.69 8.44 33.21
C THR A 490 -11.49 7.15 33.36
N THR A 491 -12.01 6.82 34.54
CA THR A 491 -12.89 5.66 34.70
C THR A 491 -14.16 5.84 33.86
N PRO A 492 -14.51 4.88 32.98
CA PRO A 492 -15.77 4.95 32.25
C PRO A 492 -16.90 5.01 33.27
N LYS A 493 -17.82 5.95 33.08
CA LYS A 493 -19.12 5.90 33.77
C LYS A 493 -19.70 4.51 33.55
N ASP A 494 -20.14 3.86 34.62
CA ASP A 494 -20.97 2.65 34.56
C ASP A 494 -22.05 2.85 33.50
N GLU A 495 -21.97 2.08 32.39
CA GLU A 495 -23.07 2.00 31.44
C GLU A 495 -24.17 1.16 32.09
N GLU A 496 -25.23 1.84 32.50
CA GLU A 496 -26.53 1.23 32.71
C GLU A 496 -26.93 0.46 31.45
N GLN A 497 -26.94 -0.87 31.59
CA GLN A 497 -27.60 -1.89 30.77
C GLN A 497 -28.45 -1.38 29.60
N GLY A 498 -27.90 -1.47 28.38
CA GLY A 498 -28.61 -1.49 27.10
C GLY A 498 -28.09 -2.65 26.23
N PRO A 499 -28.94 -3.33 25.43
CA PRO A 499 -28.57 -4.62 24.86
C PRO A 499 -27.68 -4.50 23.61
N ALA A 500 -26.56 -5.23 23.67
CA ALA A 500 -25.86 -5.89 22.57
C ALA A 500 -25.66 -5.12 21.25
N SER A 501 -24.47 -4.53 21.10
CA SER A 501 -23.86 -4.21 19.81
C SER A 501 -22.38 -4.64 19.81
N ASN A 502 -22.12 -5.83 19.26
CA ASN A 502 -20.85 -6.34 18.73
C ASN A 502 -19.56 -5.84 19.39
N GLY A 503 -19.16 -6.54 20.46
CA GLY A 503 -17.90 -6.35 21.16
C GLY A 503 -16.76 -7.12 20.54
N GLU A 504 -15.85 -6.41 19.86
CA GLU A 504 -14.45 -6.84 19.69
C GLU A 504 -13.48 -5.64 19.82
N LYS A 505 -13.94 -4.40 19.55
CA LYS A 505 -13.07 -3.21 19.58
C LYS A 505 -12.92 -2.53 20.95
N GLY A 506 -13.76 -2.87 21.93
CA GLY A 506 -13.72 -2.29 23.28
C GLY A 506 -12.69 -2.92 24.23
N CYS A 507 -12.36 -4.21 24.04
CA CYS A 507 -11.58 -4.99 25.01
C CYS A 507 -10.08 -4.63 25.02
N VAL A 508 -9.48 -4.30 23.87
CA VAL A 508 -8.03 -4.01 23.75
C VAL A 508 -7.64 -2.71 24.46
N SER A 509 -8.53 -1.70 24.42
CA SER A 509 -8.36 -0.40 25.10
C SER A 509 -8.29 -0.58 26.62
N ASP A 510 -9.14 -1.44 27.17
CA ASP A 510 -9.22 -1.66 28.62
C ASP A 510 -8.00 -2.39 29.16
N VAL A 511 -7.46 -3.37 28.41
CA VAL A 511 -6.24 -4.11 28.81
C VAL A 511 -5.03 -3.18 28.81
N ALA A 512 -4.84 -2.35 27.77
CA ALA A 512 -3.74 -1.39 27.72
C ALA A 512 -3.81 -0.37 28.87
N LEU A 513 -5.01 0.12 29.19
CA LEU A 513 -5.23 1.04 30.30
C LEU A 513 -4.94 0.40 31.67
N GLN A 514 -5.37 -0.85 31.86
CA GLN A 514 -5.05 -1.64 33.05
C GLN A 514 -3.54 -1.81 33.21
N GLN A 515 -2.85 -2.26 32.16
CA GLN A 515 -1.39 -2.44 32.17
C GLN A 515 -0.66 -1.11 32.44
N LEU A 516 -1.14 0.00 31.89
CA LEU A 516 -0.57 1.33 32.14
C LEU A 516 -0.71 1.75 33.62
N ARG A 517 -1.87 1.46 34.25
CA ARG A 517 -2.07 1.69 35.70
C ARG A 517 -1.14 0.84 36.55
N ALA A 518 -1.01 -0.44 36.22
CA ALA A 518 -0.09 -1.34 36.92
C ALA A 518 1.36 -0.87 36.78
N ALA A 519 1.80 -0.56 35.56
CA ALA A 519 3.14 -0.03 35.29
C ALA A 519 3.45 1.22 36.14
N ALA A 520 2.54 2.20 36.17
CA ALA A 520 2.70 3.41 36.97
C ALA A 520 2.78 3.15 38.47
N LEU A 521 1.95 2.23 39.01
CA LEU A 521 1.99 1.85 40.42
C LEU A 521 3.28 1.11 40.79
N ILE A 522 3.72 0.15 39.97
CA ILE A 522 4.95 -0.59 40.21
C ILE A 522 6.15 0.35 40.16
N SER A 523 6.26 1.20 39.13
CA SER A 523 7.37 2.14 38.99
C SER A 523 7.43 3.12 40.16
N ARG A 524 6.29 3.65 40.63
CA ARG A 524 6.25 4.51 41.83
C ARG A 524 6.63 3.74 43.09
N GLY A 525 6.14 2.50 43.25
CA GLY A 525 6.48 1.62 44.36
C GLY A 525 7.99 1.36 44.44
N LEU A 526 8.64 1.08 43.31
CA LEU A 526 10.09 0.91 43.21
C LEU A 526 10.86 2.14 43.68
N GLN A 527 10.39 3.35 43.33
CA GLN A 527 11.00 4.58 43.83
C GLN A 527 10.81 4.78 45.33
N TRP A 528 9.66 4.39 45.89
CA TRP A 528 9.47 4.41 47.34
C TRP A 528 10.41 3.45 48.06
N VAL A 529 10.63 2.25 47.52
CA VAL A 529 11.61 1.28 48.04
C VAL A 529 13.03 1.86 48.00
N ALA A 530 13.39 2.54 46.91
CA ALA A 530 14.71 3.17 46.76
C ALA A 530 14.96 4.29 47.78
N ILE A 531 13.92 5.04 48.17
CA ILE A 531 13.98 6.08 49.21
C ILE A 531 13.81 5.49 50.63
N GLY A 532 13.52 4.19 50.78
CA GLY A 532 13.34 3.51 52.06
C GLY A 532 11.95 3.67 52.69
N GLN A 533 10.93 4.03 51.91
CA GLN A 533 9.53 4.14 52.34
C GLN A 533 8.73 2.88 52.01
N ASP A 534 9.16 1.74 52.57
CA ASP A 534 8.62 0.42 52.22
C ASP A 534 7.10 0.28 52.49
N THR A 535 6.55 1.03 53.45
CA THR A 535 5.10 1.03 53.74
C THR A 535 4.25 1.62 52.61
N LYS A 536 4.74 2.66 51.94
CA LYS A 536 4.06 3.27 50.78
C LYS A 536 4.23 2.41 49.54
N ALA A 537 5.43 1.86 49.35
CA ALA A 537 5.69 0.93 48.27
C ALA A 537 4.75 -0.28 48.33
N LEU A 538 4.54 -0.84 49.53
CA LEU A 538 3.63 -1.95 49.74
C LEU A 538 2.20 -1.64 49.29
N GLN A 539 1.68 -0.45 49.60
CA GLN A 539 0.35 -0.03 49.18
C GLN A 539 0.23 0.04 47.67
N ASP A 540 1.23 0.62 47.00
CA ASP A 540 1.27 0.73 45.54
C ASP A 540 1.32 -0.65 44.86
N PHE A 541 2.14 -1.58 45.37
CA PHE A 541 2.21 -2.95 44.83
C PHE A 541 0.91 -3.74 45.06
N LEU A 542 0.28 -3.62 46.24
CA LEU A 542 -1.01 -4.25 46.52
C LEU A 542 -2.10 -3.75 45.57
N LEU A 543 -2.17 -2.44 45.34
CA LEU A 543 -3.10 -1.83 44.39
C LEU A 543 -2.81 -2.31 42.95
N SER A 544 -1.54 -2.46 42.58
CA SER A 544 -1.17 -2.95 41.26
C SER A 544 -1.67 -4.37 41.01
N VAL A 545 -1.51 -5.27 41.99
CA VAL A 545 -2.01 -6.66 41.90
C VAL A 545 -3.54 -6.70 41.81
N GLN A 546 -4.23 -5.82 42.54
CA GLN A 546 -5.70 -5.73 42.47
C GLN A 546 -6.20 -5.23 41.10
N MET A 547 -5.50 -4.26 40.50
CA MET A 547 -5.88 -3.67 39.22
C MET A 547 -5.53 -4.58 38.03
N CYS A 548 -4.46 -5.37 38.14
CA CYS A 548 -3.97 -6.27 37.09
C CYS A 548 -3.56 -7.62 37.70
N PRO A 549 -4.51 -8.51 38.03
CA PRO A 549 -4.20 -9.80 38.64
C PRO A 549 -3.40 -10.73 37.72
N GLY A 550 -3.41 -10.49 36.41
CA GLY A 550 -2.60 -11.22 35.42
C GLY A 550 -1.15 -10.72 35.30
N ASN A 551 -0.79 -9.58 35.90
CA ASN A 551 0.58 -9.06 35.86
C ASN A 551 1.40 -9.66 37.02
N GLN A 552 2.30 -10.59 36.69
CA GLN A 552 3.14 -11.27 37.67
C GLN A 552 4.19 -10.33 38.29
N ASP A 553 4.68 -9.31 37.58
CA ASP A 553 5.72 -8.40 38.10
C ASP A 553 5.27 -7.67 39.35
N ALA A 554 4.02 -7.20 39.38
CA ALA A 554 3.43 -6.56 40.56
C ALA A 554 3.49 -7.48 41.80
N SER A 555 3.22 -8.77 41.60
CA SER A 555 3.22 -9.76 42.68
C SER A 555 4.63 -10.10 43.15
N PHE A 556 5.61 -10.15 42.25
CA PHE A 556 7.02 -10.35 42.61
C PHE A 556 7.58 -9.17 43.41
N HIS A 557 7.33 -7.94 42.97
CA HIS A 557 7.74 -6.73 43.70
C HIS A 557 7.05 -6.63 45.08
N LEU A 558 5.79 -7.05 45.17
CA LEU A 558 5.06 -7.17 46.43
C LEU A 558 5.73 -8.20 47.37
N LEU A 559 6.06 -9.39 46.86
CA LEU A 559 6.74 -10.44 47.62
C LEU A 559 8.08 -9.95 48.19
N GLN A 560 8.89 -9.29 47.36
CA GLN A 560 10.19 -8.74 47.76
C GLN A 560 10.04 -7.67 48.86
N THR A 561 9.02 -6.83 48.77
CA THR A 561 8.75 -5.79 49.77
C THR A 561 8.26 -6.39 51.10
N LEU A 562 7.40 -7.41 51.06
CA LEU A 562 6.96 -8.13 52.26
C LEU A 562 8.12 -8.82 52.98
N ARG A 563 9.09 -9.37 52.22
CA ARG A 563 10.35 -9.91 52.76
C ARG A 563 11.14 -8.86 53.53
N ARG A 564 11.34 -7.69 52.90
CA ARG A 564 12.11 -6.58 53.48
C ARG A 564 11.48 -6.06 54.77
N MET A 565 10.15 -6.10 54.86
CA MET A 565 9.39 -5.69 56.05
C MET A 565 9.21 -6.79 57.11
N ASP A 566 9.82 -7.98 56.94
CA ASP A 566 9.70 -9.16 57.81
C ASP A 566 8.25 -9.65 58.05
N ARG A 567 7.34 -9.41 57.09
CA ARG A 567 5.94 -9.88 57.12
C ARG A 567 5.83 -11.28 56.54
N ARG A 568 6.39 -12.26 57.24
CA ARG A 568 6.58 -13.64 56.73
C ARG A 568 5.27 -14.31 56.31
N ASP A 569 4.24 -14.28 57.14
CA ASP A 569 2.98 -15.01 56.87
C ASP A 569 2.26 -14.54 55.59
N GLU A 570 2.30 -13.24 55.29
CA GLU A 570 1.73 -12.70 54.05
C GLU A 570 2.61 -13.02 52.84
N ALA A 571 3.93 -13.01 53.02
CA ALA A 571 4.87 -13.41 51.98
C ALA A 571 4.71 -14.90 51.61
N THR A 572 4.53 -15.79 52.59
CA THR A 572 4.37 -17.24 52.33
C THR A 572 3.08 -17.54 51.57
N THR A 573 1.97 -16.91 51.95
CA THR A 573 0.67 -17.09 51.25
C THR A 573 0.71 -16.58 49.82
N LEU A 574 1.37 -15.45 49.57
CA LEU A 574 1.53 -14.90 48.23
C LEU A 574 2.50 -15.74 47.39
N TRP A 575 3.57 -16.26 47.99
CA TRP A 575 4.51 -17.17 47.32
C TRP A 575 3.81 -18.47 46.85
N TRP A 576 2.99 -19.10 47.71
CA TRP A 576 2.22 -20.29 47.31
C TRP A 576 1.28 -20.01 46.14
N ARG A 577 0.64 -18.83 46.12
CA ARG A 577 -0.21 -18.39 45.00
C ARG A 577 0.58 -18.20 43.71
N LEU A 578 1.76 -17.58 43.78
CA LEU A 578 2.61 -17.38 42.61
C LEU A 578 3.10 -18.71 42.05
N LYS A 579 3.57 -19.61 42.90
CA LYS A 579 4.02 -20.95 42.50
C LYS A 579 2.93 -21.74 41.77
N ALA A 580 1.71 -21.74 42.30
CA ALA A 580 0.56 -22.40 41.66
C ALA A 580 0.19 -21.80 40.29
N GLN A 581 0.44 -20.50 40.09
CA GLN A 581 0.19 -19.81 38.82
C GLN A 581 1.30 -20.05 37.78
N THR A 582 2.55 -20.27 38.21
CA THR A 582 3.68 -20.60 37.32
C THR A 582 3.62 -22.04 36.79
N GLU A 583 2.95 -22.96 37.51
CA GLU A 583 2.78 -24.37 37.09
C GLU A 583 1.67 -24.58 36.06
N LEU A 584 0.78 -23.61 35.85
CA LEU A 584 -0.26 -23.65 34.82
C LEU A 584 0.31 -23.17 33.46
N PRO A 585 0.00 -23.84 32.33
CA PRO A 585 0.36 -23.33 31.01
C PRO A 585 -0.25 -21.94 30.83
N GLN A 586 0.61 -20.94 30.69
CA GLN A 586 0.18 -19.57 30.43
C GLN A 586 -0.55 -19.56 29.07
N GLU A 587 -1.87 -19.36 29.09
CA GLU A 587 -2.56 -18.85 27.91
C GLU A 587 -2.03 -17.42 27.70
N ASN A 588 -0.90 -17.31 26.99
CA ASN A 588 -0.46 -16.07 26.38
C ASN A 588 -1.49 -15.71 25.31
N ALA A 589 -2.65 -15.22 25.75
CA ALA A 589 -3.48 -14.40 24.92
C ALA A 589 -2.56 -13.26 24.48
N ALA A 590 -2.09 -13.35 23.23
CA ALA A 590 -1.21 -12.36 22.62
C ALA A 590 -2.04 -11.09 22.40
N TRP A 591 -2.30 -10.38 23.49
CA TRP A 591 -2.90 -9.06 23.45
C TRP A 591 -1.90 -8.14 22.77
N SER A 592 -2.32 -7.46 21.71
CA SER A 592 -1.49 -6.46 21.04
C SER A 592 -1.42 -5.21 21.91
N LEU A 593 -0.33 -5.04 22.65
CA LEU A 593 -0.06 -3.82 23.40
C LEU A 593 0.67 -2.81 22.50
N PRO A 594 0.55 -1.49 22.74
CA PRO A 594 1.38 -0.51 22.06
C PRO A 594 2.86 -0.74 22.35
N LEU A 595 3.74 -0.54 21.36
CA LEU A 595 5.17 -0.86 21.47
C LEU A 595 5.86 -0.08 22.60
N TYR A 596 5.49 1.18 22.82
CA TYR A 596 6.03 1.97 23.95
C TYR A 596 5.69 1.34 25.32
N LEU A 597 4.56 0.64 25.43
CA LEU A 597 4.13 0.01 26.67
C LEU A 597 4.76 -1.37 26.84
N GLU A 598 4.89 -2.14 25.74
CA GLU A 598 5.64 -3.40 25.73
C GLU A 598 7.08 -3.15 26.20
N THR A 599 7.77 -2.20 25.57
CA THR A 599 9.14 -1.80 25.95
C THR A 599 9.25 -1.31 27.39
N TYR A 600 8.25 -0.57 27.89
CA TYR A 600 8.24 -0.11 29.27
C TYR A 600 8.07 -1.26 30.27
N LEU A 601 7.18 -2.22 29.99
CA LEU A 601 6.93 -3.38 30.85
C LEU A 601 8.19 -4.26 30.96
N ASP A 602 8.97 -4.38 29.88
CA ASP A 602 10.26 -5.08 29.90
C ASP A 602 11.25 -4.46 30.90
N TRP A 603 11.21 -3.14 31.15
CA TRP A 603 12.08 -2.49 32.14
C TRP A 603 11.67 -2.75 33.59
N ILE A 604 10.38 -2.98 33.83
CA ILE A 604 9.85 -3.26 35.17
C ILE A 604 9.98 -4.74 35.52
N HIS A 605 10.22 -5.58 34.51
CA HIS A 605 10.34 -7.01 34.66
C HIS A 605 11.42 -7.37 35.69
N SER A 606 11.05 -8.18 36.69
CA SER A 606 12.03 -8.68 37.66
C SER A 606 12.87 -9.79 37.02
N PRO A 607 14.19 -9.63 36.85
CA PRO A 607 15.03 -10.65 36.20
C PRO A 607 15.23 -11.91 37.07
N ASP A 608 14.97 -11.81 38.38
CA ASP A 608 15.35 -12.81 39.37
C ASP A 608 14.16 -13.69 39.81
N ARG A 609 13.10 -13.81 39.01
CA ARG A 609 11.85 -14.50 39.41
C ARG A 609 12.06 -15.93 39.90
N GLU A 610 12.83 -16.73 39.16
CA GLU A 610 13.09 -18.13 39.52
C GLU A 610 13.98 -18.22 40.77
N THR A 611 15.03 -17.41 40.82
CA THR A 611 15.93 -17.34 41.98
C THR A 611 15.22 -16.86 43.24
N LEU A 612 14.30 -15.90 43.13
CA LEU A 612 13.50 -15.41 44.26
C LEU A 612 12.54 -16.50 44.75
N LEU A 613 11.91 -17.26 43.86
CA LEU A 613 11.05 -18.37 44.27
C LEU A 613 11.85 -19.47 44.98
N GLU A 614 13.04 -19.80 44.48
CA GLU A 614 13.94 -20.78 45.08
C GLU A 614 14.52 -20.32 46.43
N GLU A 615 14.98 -19.07 46.53
CA GLU A 615 15.47 -18.49 47.79
C GLU A 615 14.40 -18.51 48.87
N PHE A 616 13.16 -18.13 48.53
CA PHE A 616 12.05 -18.19 49.47
C PHE A 616 11.76 -19.62 49.92
N GLN A 617 11.88 -20.61 49.03
CA GLN A 617 11.75 -22.03 49.36
C GLN A 617 12.75 -22.47 50.44
N THR A 618 14.00 -21.98 50.37
CA THR A 618 15.04 -22.31 51.38
C THR A 618 14.87 -21.59 52.72
N SER A 619 14.11 -20.49 52.75
CA SER A 619 13.90 -19.65 53.94
C SER A 619 12.63 -19.98 54.74
N LEU A 620 11.77 -20.84 54.21
CA LEU A 620 10.56 -21.31 54.86
C LEU A 620 10.92 -22.33 55.96
N PRO A 621 10.39 -22.20 57.20
CA PRO A 621 10.49 -23.29 58.16
C PRO A 621 9.73 -24.51 57.60
N GLU A 622 10.34 -25.70 57.71
CA GLU A 622 9.66 -26.96 57.41
C GLU A 622 8.31 -26.99 58.12
N PRO A 623 7.21 -27.37 57.44
CA PRO A 623 5.93 -27.48 58.11
C PRO A 623 6.06 -28.56 59.18
N CYS A 624 5.96 -28.15 60.45
CA CYS A 624 5.73 -29.10 61.53
C CYS A 624 4.38 -29.77 61.28
N ASP A 625 4.42 -31.03 60.86
CA ASP A 625 3.25 -31.90 60.79
C ASP A 625 2.52 -31.87 62.14
N LEU A 626 1.24 -31.47 62.12
CA LEU A 626 0.26 -31.67 63.19
C LEU A 626 -1.00 -32.31 62.64
#